data_AF-A0AAE2ZR88-F1
#
_entry.id   AF-A0AAE2ZR88-F1
#
_cell.length_a   1.000
_cell.length_b   1.000
_cell.length_c   1.000
_cell.angle_alpha   90.00
_cell.angle_beta   90.00
_cell.angle_gamma   90.00
#
_symmetry.space_group_name_H-M   'P 1'
#
loop_
_entity.id
_entity.type
_entity.pdbx_description
1 polymer ?
#
loop_
_entity_poly.entity_id
_entity_poly.type
_entity_poly.pdbx_seq_one_letter_code
_entity_poly.pdbx_strand_id
1 'polypeptide(L)'
;MTVAVAIVLLAPVMRRETRGVADRDFDAEVYRDQLSEIERDIESGLISAEEAEYARAEVGRRLIKASRGADATRKAGGGAARITGWVVVIALPLIAIGGYLSLGSPGTPALPLSARMQATPENADLAMLIKRAEDYLASNPDDGRGWDVLAPIYLESGRIADAEIAYANAIRLLGSSAQRQVGLGQALFAKSGGIVTAEAQAAFGEVQKFAPGEPFSAYFLALGLAQEGRRQEAAAAFRAMVDNAPADASWLPAVRRQLAELGDGAAPEQTLPGPTREDVAAAEEMTDEERGQMIEGMVASLDARLRDEPDDLQGWKRLIRSYMVLGRPGDAEGALERALAAFDGETDAMRELQEAAIEAGVQPEERVQ
;
A
#
# COMPACT_ATOMS: atom_id res chain seq x y z
N MET A 1 -18.83 -19.55 -19.37
CA MET A 1 -19.93 -18.55 -19.42
C MET A 1 -20.03 -17.80 -20.74
N THR A 2 -18.93 -17.38 -21.36
CA THR A 2 -18.91 -16.56 -22.59
C THR A 2 -19.63 -17.18 -23.80
N VAL A 3 -19.48 -18.49 -24.01
CA VAL A 3 -20.14 -19.22 -25.13
C VAL A 3 -21.67 -19.25 -24.97
N ALA A 4 -22.16 -19.45 -23.75
CA ALA A 4 -23.60 -19.47 -23.48
C ALA A 4 -24.24 -18.08 -23.70
N VAL A 5 -23.53 -17.00 -23.34
CA VAL A 5 -23.98 -15.63 -23.56
C VAL A 5 -24.02 -15.29 -25.06
N ALA A 6 -23.02 -15.72 -25.84
CA ALA A 6 -23.00 -15.51 -27.28
C ALA A 6 -24.17 -16.22 -27.99
N ILE A 7 -24.52 -17.44 -27.57
CA ILE A 7 -25.66 -18.19 -28.12
C ILE A 7 -26.99 -17.49 -27.81
N VAL A 8 -27.17 -16.98 -26.59
CA VAL A 8 -28.38 -16.26 -26.17
C VAL A 8 -28.56 -14.95 -26.96
N LEU A 9 -27.47 -14.23 -27.23
CA LEU A 9 -27.52 -12.97 -27.98
C LEU A 9 -27.78 -13.16 -29.49
N LEU A 10 -27.35 -14.29 -30.07
CA LEU A 10 -27.55 -14.59 -31.50
C LEU A 10 -28.88 -15.32 -31.80
N ALA A 11 -29.49 -15.97 -30.82
CA ALA A 11 -30.78 -16.66 -30.94
C ALA A 11 -31.94 -15.82 -31.53
N PRO A 12 -32.16 -14.54 -31.15
CA PRO A 12 -33.26 -13.75 -31.71
C PRO A 12 -33.06 -13.37 -33.18
N VAL A 13 -31.81 -13.27 -33.66
CA VAL A 13 -31.50 -12.99 -35.07
C VAL A 13 -31.83 -14.19 -35.96
N MET A 14 -31.72 -15.41 -35.43
CA MET A 14 -32.00 -16.64 -36.16
C MET A 14 -33.50 -17.02 -36.20
N ARG A 15 -34.36 -16.39 -35.38
CA ARG A 15 -35.78 -16.74 -35.21
C ARG A 15 -36.76 -16.02 -36.15
N ARG A 16 -36.29 -15.32 -37.18
CA ARG A 16 -37.13 -14.44 -38.02
C ARG A 16 -38.01 -15.15 -39.07
N GLU A 17 -38.03 -16.49 -39.13
CA GLU A 17 -38.73 -17.24 -40.20
C GLU A 17 -40.17 -17.69 -39.87
N THR A 18 -40.63 -17.65 -38.61
CA THR A 18 -41.92 -18.26 -38.25
C THR A 18 -43.14 -17.36 -38.44
N ARG A 19 -42.99 -16.03 -38.40
CA ARG A 19 -44.12 -15.08 -38.56
C ARG A 19 -44.71 -15.08 -39.98
N GLY A 20 -43.90 -15.38 -40.99
CA GLY A 20 -44.35 -15.33 -42.39
C GLY A 20 -45.16 -16.53 -42.86
N VAL A 21 -45.26 -17.61 -42.09
CA VAL A 21 -46.05 -18.80 -42.48
C VAL A 21 -47.51 -18.67 -42.02
N ALA A 22 -47.75 -18.11 -40.82
CA ALA A 22 -49.10 -17.95 -40.27
C ALA A 22 -49.97 -16.93 -41.03
N ASP A 23 -49.39 -15.84 -41.55
CA ASP A 23 -50.11 -14.83 -42.37
C ASP A 23 -50.62 -15.43 -43.71
N ARG A 24 -49.92 -16.46 -44.23
CA ARG A 24 -50.17 -17.00 -45.58
C ARG A 24 -51.34 -17.98 -45.64
N ASP A 25 -51.51 -18.79 -44.60
CA ASP A 25 -52.65 -19.71 -44.50
C ASP A 25 -53.95 -18.91 -44.35
N PHE A 26 -53.88 -17.76 -43.65
CA PHE A 26 -55.00 -16.85 -43.46
C PHE A 26 -55.45 -16.18 -44.78
N ASP A 27 -54.52 -15.64 -45.58
CA ASP A 27 -54.84 -15.01 -46.86
C ASP A 27 -55.47 -16.00 -47.87
N ALA A 28 -54.98 -17.25 -47.91
CA ALA A 28 -55.51 -18.27 -48.81
C ALA A 28 -56.92 -18.76 -48.43
N GLU A 29 -57.29 -18.69 -47.15
CA GLU A 29 -58.65 -18.96 -46.68
C GLU A 29 -59.61 -17.84 -47.10
N VAL A 30 -59.21 -16.58 -46.96
CA VAL A 30 -60.01 -15.42 -47.36
C VAL A 30 -60.36 -15.45 -48.85
N TYR A 31 -59.40 -15.78 -49.73
CA TYR A 31 -59.67 -15.87 -51.17
C TYR A 31 -60.56 -17.05 -51.57
N ARG A 32 -60.55 -18.14 -50.81
CA ARG A 32 -61.46 -19.28 -51.03
C ARG A 32 -62.90 -18.91 -50.65
N ASP A 33 -63.08 -18.16 -49.58
CA ASP A 33 -64.39 -17.69 -49.15
C ASP A 33 -65.01 -16.74 -50.20
N GLN A 34 -64.22 -15.82 -50.74
CA GLN A 34 -64.63 -14.90 -51.81
C GLN A 34 -65.11 -15.61 -53.09
N LEU A 35 -64.49 -16.74 -53.46
CA LEU A 35 -64.95 -17.53 -54.61
C LEU A 35 -66.30 -18.21 -54.34
N SER A 36 -66.51 -18.67 -53.10
CA SER A 36 -67.79 -19.29 -52.69
C SER A 36 -68.94 -18.27 -52.62
N GLU A 37 -68.63 -17.01 -52.30
CA GLU A 37 -69.60 -15.92 -52.29
C GLU A 37 -70.06 -15.57 -53.71
N ILE A 38 -69.12 -15.48 -54.65
CA ILE A 38 -69.43 -15.27 -56.07
C ILE A 38 -70.32 -16.40 -56.64
N GLU A 39 -70.11 -17.65 -56.22
CA GLU A 39 -70.98 -18.77 -56.60
C GLU A 39 -72.42 -18.62 -56.08
N ARG A 40 -72.57 -18.19 -54.82
CA ARG A 40 -73.90 -17.92 -54.24
C ARG A 40 -74.63 -16.77 -54.92
N ASP A 41 -73.90 -15.74 -55.36
CA ASP A 41 -74.47 -14.58 -56.04
C ASP A 41 -74.98 -14.90 -57.45
N ILE A 42 -74.37 -15.89 -58.13
CA ILE A 42 -74.87 -16.43 -59.40
C ILE A 42 -76.14 -17.24 -59.16
N GLU A 43 -76.13 -18.12 -58.16
CA GLU A 43 -77.30 -18.97 -57.84
C GLU A 43 -78.52 -18.14 -57.43
N SER A 44 -78.30 -17.02 -56.74
CA SER A 44 -79.35 -16.09 -56.34
C SER A 44 -79.74 -15.09 -57.45
N GLY A 45 -79.08 -15.12 -58.60
CA GLY A 45 -79.37 -14.26 -59.76
C GLY A 45 -79.00 -12.79 -59.58
N LEU A 46 -78.14 -12.46 -58.61
CA LEU A 46 -77.69 -11.10 -58.31
C LEU A 46 -76.69 -10.58 -59.35
N ILE A 47 -75.92 -11.47 -59.97
CA ILE A 47 -74.93 -11.15 -61.00
C ILE A 47 -75.11 -12.04 -62.22
N SER A 48 -74.77 -11.52 -63.40
CA SER A 48 -74.81 -12.31 -64.63
C SER A 48 -73.65 -13.31 -64.70
N ALA A 49 -73.83 -14.39 -65.48
CA ALA A 49 -72.78 -15.40 -65.65
C ALA A 49 -71.48 -14.82 -66.26
N GLU A 50 -71.59 -13.77 -67.08
CA GLU A 50 -70.44 -13.12 -67.71
C GLU A 50 -69.65 -12.27 -66.71
N GLU A 51 -70.34 -11.54 -65.81
CA GLU A 51 -69.72 -10.76 -64.73
C GLU A 51 -69.06 -11.67 -63.69
N ALA A 52 -69.67 -12.81 -63.39
CA ALA A 52 -69.13 -13.79 -62.48
C ALA A 52 -67.83 -14.44 -62.97
N GLU A 53 -67.75 -14.79 -64.26
CA GLU A 53 -66.53 -15.34 -64.86
C GLU A 53 -65.37 -14.33 -64.79
N TYR A 54 -65.65 -13.04 -65.00
CA TYR A 54 -64.66 -11.98 -64.83
C TYR A 54 -64.18 -11.87 -63.38
N ALA A 55 -65.11 -11.88 -62.41
CA ALA A 55 -64.77 -11.80 -60.99
C ALA A 55 -63.93 -12.99 -60.53
N ARG A 56 -64.28 -14.22 -60.95
CA ARG A 56 -63.48 -15.43 -60.65
C ARG A 56 -62.08 -15.36 -61.23
N ALA A 57 -61.94 -14.88 -62.47
CA ALA A 57 -60.64 -14.76 -63.12
C ALA A 57 -59.71 -13.78 -62.38
N GLU A 58 -60.24 -12.67 -61.87
CA GLU A 58 -59.46 -11.67 -61.13
C GLU A 58 -59.05 -12.18 -59.73
N VAL A 59 -59.97 -12.84 -58.99
CA VAL A 59 -59.66 -13.45 -57.69
C VAL A 59 -58.64 -14.57 -57.84
N GLY A 60 -58.81 -15.45 -58.84
CA GLY A 60 -57.85 -16.51 -59.15
C GLY A 60 -56.46 -15.97 -59.52
N ARG A 61 -56.40 -14.86 -60.28
CA ARG A 61 -55.13 -14.20 -60.60
C ARG A 61 -54.43 -13.62 -59.37
N ARG A 62 -55.18 -13.04 -58.42
CA ARG A 62 -54.64 -12.51 -57.16
C ARG A 62 -54.10 -13.62 -56.26
N LEU A 63 -54.82 -14.74 -56.16
CA LEU A 63 -54.37 -15.91 -55.41
C LEU A 63 -53.06 -16.49 -55.97
N ILE A 64 -52.95 -16.60 -57.30
CA ILE A 64 -51.71 -17.07 -57.96
C ILE A 64 -50.55 -16.09 -57.77
N LYS A 65 -50.81 -14.78 -57.75
CA LYS A 65 -49.77 -13.77 -57.49
C LYS A 65 -49.26 -13.84 -56.06
N ALA A 66 -50.16 -14.04 -55.08
CA ALA A 66 -49.80 -14.24 -53.68
C ALA A 66 -48.97 -15.53 -53.47
N SER A 67 -49.30 -16.62 -54.18
CA SER A 67 -48.56 -17.88 -54.08
C SER A 67 -47.18 -17.84 -54.76
N ARG A 68 -47.04 -17.16 -55.92
CA ARG A 68 -45.76 -17.06 -56.65
C ARG A 68 -44.69 -16.23 -55.92
N GLY A 69 -45.08 -15.23 -55.13
CA GLY A 69 -44.13 -14.44 -54.33
C GLY A 69 -43.41 -15.27 -53.25
N ALA A 70 -44.05 -16.35 -52.78
CA ALA A 70 -43.56 -17.21 -51.70
C ALA A 70 -42.56 -18.28 -52.16
N ASP A 71 -42.70 -18.81 -53.37
CA ASP A 71 -41.76 -19.83 -53.90
C ASP A 71 -40.44 -19.22 -54.38
N ALA A 72 -40.45 -17.97 -54.85
CA ALA A 72 -39.25 -17.25 -55.25
C ALA A 72 -38.30 -16.97 -54.06
N THR A 73 -38.84 -16.78 -52.85
CA THR A 73 -38.04 -16.54 -51.63
C THR A 73 -37.52 -17.81 -50.96
N ARG A 74 -38.18 -18.97 -51.13
CA ARG A 74 -37.68 -20.26 -50.60
C ARG A 74 -36.39 -20.76 -51.28
N LYS A 75 -36.20 -20.49 -52.58
CA LYS A 75 -35.05 -21.01 -53.33
C LYS A 75 -33.74 -20.26 -53.08
N ALA A 76 -33.75 -19.10 -52.44
CA ALA A 76 -32.59 -18.20 -52.42
C ALA A 76 -31.75 -18.21 -51.13
N GLY A 77 -32.10 -18.91 -50.04
CA GLY A 77 -31.46 -18.61 -48.74
C GLY A 77 -31.36 -19.68 -47.66
N GLY A 78 -31.37 -20.99 -47.97
CA GLY A 78 -31.50 -22.01 -46.92
C GLY A 78 -30.20 -22.65 -46.38
N GLY A 79 -29.22 -22.96 -47.25
CA GLY A 79 -28.11 -23.85 -46.91
C GLY A 79 -26.77 -23.14 -46.63
N ALA A 80 -26.32 -22.31 -47.57
CA ALA A 80 -24.99 -21.70 -47.51
C ALA A 80 -24.85 -20.68 -46.37
N ALA A 81 -25.87 -19.84 -46.13
CA ALA A 81 -25.82 -18.80 -45.10
C ALA A 81 -25.77 -19.35 -43.66
N ARG A 82 -26.36 -20.53 -43.41
CA ARG A 82 -26.32 -21.17 -42.08
C ARG A 82 -24.96 -21.80 -41.79
N ILE A 83 -24.31 -22.40 -42.79
CA ILE A 83 -22.98 -23.02 -42.63
C ILE A 83 -21.90 -21.96 -42.38
N THR A 84 -21.93 -20.83 -43.10
CA THR A 84 -20.98 -19.72 -42.90
C THR A 84 -21.07 -19.13 -41.49
N GLY A 85 -22.27 -19.05 -40.91
CA GLY A 85 -22.47 -18.57 -39.54
C GLY A 85 -21.81 -19.46 -38.48
N TRP A 86 -21.93 -20.79 -38.61
CA TRP A 86 -21.28 -21.74 -37.70
C TRP A 86 -19.77 -21.73 -37.80
N VAL A 87 -19.21 -21.56 -39.01
CA VAL A 87 -17.76 -21.45 -39.21
C VAL A 87 -17.18 -20.28 -38.45
N VAL A 88 -17.82 -19.11 -38.47
CA VAL A 88 -17.33 -17.93 -37.73
C VAL A 88 -17.43 -18.13 -36.22
N VAL A 89 -18.52 -18.71 -35.72
CA VAL A 89 -18.73 -18.93 -34.27
C VAL A 89 -17.74 -19.94 -33.68
N ILE A 90 -17.30 -20.93 -34.46
CA ILE A 90 -16.39 -21.98 -33.99
C ILE A 90 -14.93 -21.65 -34.31
N ALA A 91 -14.63 -21.17 -35.51
CA ALA A 91 -13.25 -20.91 -35.91
C ALA A 91 -12.63 -19.76 -35.11
N LEU A 92 -13.38 -18.70 -34.82
CA LEU A 92 -12.84 -17.50 -34.18
C LEU A 92 -12.40 -17.76 -32.73
N PRO A 93 -13.16 -18.47 -31.87
CA PRO A 93 -12.69 -18.90 -30.56
C PRO A 93 -11.54 -19.91 -30.62
N LEU A 94 -11.55 -20.85 -31.58
CA LEU A 94 -10.46 -21.83 -31.70
C LEU A 94 -9.14 -21.18 -32.10
N ILE A 95 -9.19 -20.21 -33.02
CA ILE A 95 -8.02 -19.40 -33.39
C ILE A 95 -7.54 -18.57 -32.19
N ALA A 96 -8.46 -17.96 -31.43
CA ALA A 96 -8.10 -17.20 -30.23
C ALA A 96 -7.46 -18.08 -29.15
N ILE A 97 -8.02 -19.27 -28.89
CA ILE A 97 -7.47 -20.24 -27.93
C ILE A 97 -6.11 -20.74 -28.41
N GLY A 98 -5.99 -21.14 -29.68
CA GLY A 98 -4.72 -21.59 -30.25
C GLY A 98 -3.64 -20.52 -30.21
N GLY A 99 -4.00 -19.27 -30.55
CA GLY A 99 -3.11 -18.12 -30.44
C GLY A 99 -2.67 -17.86 -29.01
N TYR A 100 -3.59 -17.93 -28.04
CA TYR A 100 -3.28 -17.77 -26.62
C TYR A 100 -2.37 -18.90 -26.08
N LEU A 101 -2.57 -20.14 -26.53
CA LEU A 101 -1.71 -21.26 -26.13
C LEU A 101 -0.32 -21.22 -26.76
N SER A 102 -0.19 -20.63 -27.96
CA SER A 102 1.08 -20.53 -28.69
C SER A 102 1.92 -19.32 -28.28
N LEU A 103 1.29 -18.13 -28.16
CA LEU A 103 1.97 -16.87 -27.86
C LEU A 103 1.80 -16.40 -26.41
N GLY A 104 0.79 -16.90 -25.70
CA GLY A 104 0.49 -16.51 -24.33
C GLY A 104 1.24 -17.34 -23.28
N SER A 105 0.98 -17.04 -22.01
CA SER A 105 1.58 -17.74 -20.87
C SER A 105 0.49 -18.38 -20.00
N PRO A 106 -0.14 -19.48 -20.43
CA PRO A 106 -1.26 -20.11 -19.72
C PRO A 106 -0.91 -20.61 -18.31
N GLY A 107 0.38 -20.75 -18.00
CA GLY A 107 0.89 -21.17 -16.68
C GLY A 107 1.21 -20.05 -15.70
N THR A 108 1.06 -18.76 -16.06
CA THR A 108 1.36 -17.67 -15.13
C THR A 108 0.24 -17.49 -14.10
N PRO A 109 0.52 -17.56 -12.79
CA PRO A 109 -0.46 -17.29 -11.75
C PRO A 109 -1.00 -15.85 -11.84
N ALA A 110 -2.26 -15.65 -11.47
CA ALA A 110 -2.85 -14.31 -11.43
C ALA A 110 -2.19 -13.47 -10.34
N LEU A 111 -1.48 -12.41 -10.73
CA LEU A 111 -0.83 -11.47 -9.81
C LEU A 111 -1.83 -10.39 -9.35
N PRO A 112 -2.07 -10.24 -8.03
CA PRO A 112 -2.93 -9.18 -7.50
C PRO A 112 -2.38 -7.79 -7.82
N LEU A 113 -3.26 -6.80 -7.91
CA LEU A 113 -2.90 -5.43 -8.32
C LEU A 113 -1.85 -4.80 -7.38
N SER A 114 -1.92 -5.10 -6.08
CA SER A 114 -0.95 -4.66 -5.08
C SER A 114 0.47 -5.15 -5.37
N ALA A 115 0.63 -6.43 -5.74
CA ALA A 115 1.93 -7.01 -6.11
C ALA A 115 2.50 -6.37 -7.38
N ARG A 116 1.65 -5.98 -8.34
CA ARG A 116 2.06 -5.27 -9.56
C ARG A 116 2.47 -3.82 -9.30
N MET A 117 1.88 -3.16 -8.32
CA MET A 117 2.22 -1.77 -7.97
C MET A 117 3.53 -1.66 -7.18
N GLN A 118 3.96 -2.74 -6.51
CA GLN A 118 5.22 -2.81 -5.75
C GLN A 118 6.39 -3.38 -6.57
N ALA A 119 6.09 -4.10 -7.65
CA ALA A 119 7.09 -4.67 -8.54
C ALA A 119 7.56 -3.60 -9.55
N THR A 120 8.62 -2.87 -9.21
CA THR A 120 9.54 -2.36 -10.25
C THR A 120 10.15 -3.54 -11.01
N PRO A 121 10.62 -3.36 -12.26
CA PRO A 121 11.24 -4.44 -13.03
C PRO A 121 12.35 -5.17 -12.25
N GLU A 122 13.15 -4.42 -11.47
CA GLU A 122 14.19 -4.97 -10.59
C GLU A 122 13.63 -5.84 -9.45
N ASN A 123 12.52 -5.45 -8.82
CA ASN A 123 11.86 -6.23 -7.76
C ASN A 123 11.22 -7.52 -8.31
N ALA A 124 10.70 -7.47 -9.54
CA ALA A 124 10.17 -8.65 -10.22
C ALA A 124 11.28 -9.67 -10.53
N ASP A 125 12.46 -9.20 -10.93
CA ASP A 125 13.63 -10.04 -11.18
C ASP A 125 14.16 -10.68 -9.88
N LEU A 126 14.22 -9.91 -8.78
CA LEU A 126 14.63 -10.44 -7.47
C LEU A 126 13.68 -11.53 -6.97
N ALA A 127 12.36 -11.32 -7.06
CA ALA A 127 11.38 -12.32 -6.67
C ALA A 127 11.55 -13.63 -7.45
N MET A 128 11.86 -13.54 -8.74
CA MET A 128 12.13 -14.72 -9.57
C MET A 128 13.42 -15.43 -9.19
N LEU A 129 14.48 -14.70 -8.83
CA LEU A 129 15.73 -15.27 -8.33
C LEU A 129 15.54 -15.98 -6.99
N ILE A 130 14.81 -15.37 -6.06
CA ILE A 130 14.44 -16.00 -4.77
C ILE A 130 13.68 -17.30 -5.04
N LYS A 131 12.69 -17.27 -5.94
CA LYS A 131 11.89 -18.47 -6.25
C LYS A 131 12.73 -19.62 -6.83
N ARG A 132 13.69 -19.31 -7.72
CA ARG A 132 14.62 -20.33 -8.24
C ARG A 132 15.51 -20.90 -7.15
N ALA A 133 16.00 -20.06 -6.24
CA ALA A 133 16.80 -20.51 -5.11
C ALA A 133 15.99 -21.38 -4.13
N GLU A 134 14.72 -21.05 -3.90
CA GLU A 134 13.78 -21.89 -3.14
C GLU A 134 13.56 -23.27 -3.78
N ASP A 135 13.29 -23.31 -5.08
CA ASP A 135 13.08 -24.57 -5.80
C ASP A 135 14.35 -25.45 -5.78
N TYR A 136 15.52 -24.80 -5.87
CA TYR A 136 16.80 -25.47 -5.71
C TYR A 136 16.96 -26.06 -4.30
N LEU A 137 16.71 -25.29 -3.24
CA LEU A 137 16.82 -25.75 -1.86
C LEU A 137 15.77 -26.80 -1.49
N ALA A 138 14.59 -26.76 -2.10
CA ALA A 138 13.60 -27.81 -1.93
C ALA A 138 14.13 -29.17 -2.43
N SER A 139 14.97 -29.16 -3.47
CA SER A 139 15.62 -30.37 -3.99
C SER A 139 16.97 -30.67 -3.30
N ASN A 140 17.57 -29.68 -2.63
CA ASN A 140 18.87 -29.75 -1.97
C ASN A 140 18.78 -29.20 -0.53
N PRO A 141 18.03 -29.85 0.37
CA PRO A 141 17.74 -29.29 1.69
C PRO A 141 18.96 -29.19 2.62
N ASP A 142 20.04 -29.92 2.31
CA ASP A 142 21.29 -29.90 3.06
C ASP A 142 22.31 -28.90 2.51
N ASP A 143 21.97 -28.09 1.50
CA ASP A 143 22.82 -26.97 1.09
C ASP A 143 22.76 -25.82 2.09
N GLY A 144 23.62 -25.88 3.09
CA GLY A 144 23.74 -24.85 4.11
C GLY A 144 24.06 -23.46 3.55
N ARG A 145 24.81 -23.37 2.44
CA ARG A 145 25.16 -22.07 1.84
C ARG A 145 23.96 -21.43 1.18
N GLY A 146 23.11 -22.20 0.51
CA GLY A 146 21.86 -21.68 -0.05
C GLY A 146 20.94 -21.12 1.04
N TRP A 147 20.84 -21.80 2.20
CA TRP A 147 20.11 -21.28 3.35
C TRP A 147 20.73 -19.98 3.91
N ASP A 148 22.07 -19.93 4.05
CA ASP A 148 22.82 -18.77 4.56
C ASP A 148 22.62 -17.53 3.67
N VAL A 149 22.48 -17.72 2.35
CA VAL A 149 22.23 -16.65 1.38
C VAL A 149 20.79 -16.14 1.43
N LEU A 150 19.81 -17.05 1.53
CA LEU A 150 18.39 -16.64 1.51
C LEU A 150 17.92 -16.04 2.82
N ALA A 151 18.49 -16.45 3.95
CA ALA A 151 18.07 -16.00 5.28
C ALA A 151 17.99 -14.47 5.45
N PRO A 152 19.03 -13.66 5.11
CA PRO A 152 18.93 -12.20 5.20
C PRO A 152 17.91 -11.61 4.21
N ILE A 153 17.78 -12.19 3.02
CA ILE A 153 16.83 -11.72 2.00
C ILE A 153 15.38 -11.90 2.48
N TYR A 154 15.09 -13.03 3.14
CA TYR A 154 13.78 -13.24 3.76
C TYR A 154 13.50 -12.23 4.87
N LEU A 155 14.52 -11.89 5.67
CA LEU A 155 14.36 -10.91 6.75
C LEU A 155 14.06 -9.51 6.20
N GLU A 156 14.82 -9.06 5.19
CA GLU A 156 14.63 -7.77 4.53
C GLU A 156 13.28 -7.67 3.79
N SER A 157 12.82 -8.76 3.20
CA SER A 157 11.51 -8.82 2.52
C SER A 157 10.33 -9.01 3.47
N GLY A 158 10.57 -9.04 4.79
CA GLY A 158 9.52 -9.22 5.81
C GLY A 158 8.94 -10.64 5.88
N ARG A 159 9.57 -11.63 5.22
CA ARG A 159 9.22 -13.05 5.29
C ARG A 159 9.81 -13.68 6.54
N ILE A 160 9.34 -13.22 7.70
CA ILE A 160 9.96 -13.50 9.00
C ILE A 160 10.03 -15.00 9.33
N ALA A 161 8.95 -15.74 9.07
CA ALA A 161 8.92 -17.18 9.32
C ALA A 161 9.93 -17.96 8.46
N ASP A 162 10.09 -17.55 7.20
CA ASP A 162 11.05 -18.18 6.29
C ASP A 162 12.50 -17.83 6.69
N ALA A 163 12.74 -16.60 7.15
CA ALA A 163 14.04 -16.16 7.64
C ALA A 163 14.52 -16.97 8.85
N GLU A 164 13.64 -17.20 9.83
CA GLU A 164 13.94 -18.04 11.00
C GLU A 164 14.35 -19.45 10.58
N ILE A 165 13.57 -20.09 9.70
CA ILE A 165 13.85 -21.43 9.19
C ILE A 165 15.18 -21.46 8.44
N ALA A 166 15.45 -20.45 7.61
CA ALA A 166 16.67 -20.37 6.83
C ALA A 166 17.91 -20.17 7.72
N TYR A 167 17.87 -19.24 8.69
CA TYR A 167 18.97 -19.05 9.65
C TYR A 167 19.19 -20.30 10.51
N ALA A 168 18.12 -20.96 10.98
CA ALA A 168 18.23 -22.19 11.75
C ALA A 168 18.88 -23.33 10.94
N ASN A 169 18.51 -23.50 9.67
CA ASN A 169 19.13 -24.49 8.79
C ASN A 169 20.58 -24.15 8.47
N ALA A 170 20.89 -22.89 8.18
CA ALA A 170 22.27 -22.43 7.98
C ALA A 170 23.13 -22.69 9.23
N ILE A 171 22.60 -22.44 10.43
CA ILE A 171 23.30 -22.74 11.69
C ILE A 171 23.51 -24.25 11.88
N ARG A 172 22.49 -25.05 11.60
CA ARG A 172 22.57 -26.52 11.69
C ARG A 172 23.62 -27.11 10.75
N LEU A 173 23.71 -26.60 9.52
CA LEU A 173 24.54 -27.16 8.45
C LEU A 173 25.96 -26.57 8.40
N LEU A 174 26.11 -25.28 8.72
CA LEU A 174 27.38 -24.55 8.64
C LEU A 174 27.93 -24.12 10.01
N GLY A 175 27.25 -24.46 11.10
CA GLY A 175 27.60 -24.09 12.48
C GLY A 175 27.09 -22.71 12.91
N SER A 176 27.39 -22.28 14.12
CA SER A 176 27.05 -20.92 14.58
C SER A 176 28.11 -19.90 14.14
N SER A 177 27.67 -18.67 13.88
CA SER A 177 28.51 -17.49 13.68
C SER A 177 27.80 -16.25 14.21
N ALA A 178 28.51 -15.15 14.43
CA ALA A 178 27.92 -13.88 14.85
C ALA A 178 26.76 -13.47 13.91
N GLN A 179 27.01 -13.44 12.59
CA GLN A 179 26.04 -13.01 11.60
C GLN A 179 24.76 -13.86 11.61
N ARG A 180 24.88 -15.19 11.67
CA ARG A 180 23.70 -16.07 11.68
C ARG A 180 22.90 -15.96 12.97
N GLN A 181 23.59 -15.83 14.11
CA GLN A 181 22.93 -15.69 15.41
C GLN A 181 22.23 -14.33 15.55
N VAL A 182 22.85 -13.25 15.06
CA VAL A 182 22.21 -11.92 14.93
C VAL A 182 20.94 -12.03 14.08
N GLY A 183 21.05 -12.64 12.89
CA GLY A 183 19.92 -12.80 11.98
C GLY A 183 18.79 -13.66 12.54
N LEU A 184 19.12 -14.77 13.22
CA LEU A 184 18.15 -15.61 13.91
C LEU A 184 17.44 -14.85 15.03
N GLY A 185 18.19 -14.12 15.86
CA GLY A 185 17.63 -13.28 16.91
C GLY A 185 16.66 -12.23 16.38
N GLN A 186 17.01 -11.57 15.26
CA GLN A 186 16.13 -10.61 14.58
C GLN A 186 14.84 -11.26 14.07
N ALA A 187 14.94 -12.43 13.43
CA ALA A 187 13.77 -13.15 12.93
C ALA A 187 12.84 -13.55 14.09
N LEU A 188 13.39 -14.05 15.20
CA LEU A 188 12.63 -14.42 16.40
C LEU A 188 11.97 -13.21 17.06
N PHE A 189 12.70 -12.09 17.18
CA PHE A 189 12.17 -10.84 17.71
C PHE A 189 11.01 -10.29 16.87
N ALA A 190 11.18 -10.26 15.55
CA ALA A 190 10.16 -9.80 14.62
C ALA A 190 8.93 -10.72 14.64
N LYS A 191 9.12 -12.04 14.72
CA LYS A 191 8.03 -13.03 14.79
C LYS A 191 7.18 -12.86 16.04
N SER A 192 7.82 -12.46 17.13
CA SER A 192 7.19 -12.19 18.43
C SER A 192 6.58 -10.78 18.53
N GLY A 193 6.46 -10.05 17.42
CA GLY A 193 5.86 -8.72 17.37
C GLY A 193 6.66 -7.65 18.10
N GLY A 194 7.99 -7.81 18.18
CA GLY A 194 8.87 -6.86 18.84
C GLY A 194 9.11 -7.14 20.34
N ILE A 195 8.79 -8.35 20.78
CA ILE A 195 9.10 -8.82 22.15
C ILE A 195 10.39 -9.65 22.09
N VAL A 196 11.33 -9.39 22.99
CA VAL A 196 12.55 -10.18 23.14
C VAL A 196 12.21 -11.42 23.96
N THR A 197 11.86 -12.51 23.27
CA THR A 197 11.57 -13.79 23.92
C THR A 197 12.87 -14.49 24.36
N ALA A 198 12.74 -15.56 25.17
CA ALA A 198 13.88 -16.35 25.61
C ALA A 198 14.69 -16.93 24.45
N GLU A 199 14.03 -17.32 23.36
CA GLU A 199 14.70 -17.80 22.14
C GLU A 199 15.50 -16.70 21.45
N ALA A 200 14.93 -15.49 21.33
CA ALA A 200 15.63 -14.35 20.75
C ALA A 200 16.83 -13.94 21.63
N GLN A 201 16.64 -13.91 22.94
CA GLN A 201 17.70 -13.62 23.91
C GLN A 201 18.82 -14.66 23.85
N ALA A 202 18.50 -15.95 23.70
CA ALA A 202 19.49 -17.01 23.53
C ALA A 202 20.30 -16.80 22.23
N ALA A 203 19.64 -16.50 21.11
CA ALA A 203 20.31 -16.24 19.84
C ALA A 203 21.26 -15.01 19.94
N PHE A 204 20.79 -13.88 20.47
CA PHE A 204 21.64 -12.70 20.71
C PHE A 204 22.75 -12.96 21.72
N GLY A 205 22.53 -13.81 22.72
CA GLY A 205 23.53 -14.23 23.69
C GLY A 205 24.67 -15.02 23.06
N GLU A 206 24.37 -15.90 22.10
CA GLU A 206 25.39 -16.66 21.36
C GLU A 206 26.33 -15.77 20.55
N VAL A 207 25.90 -14.58 20.13
CA VAL A 207 26.73 -13.61 19.39
C VAL A 207 27.95 -13.20 20.21
N GLN A 208 27.83 -13.12 21.54
CA GLN A 208 28.93 -12.71 22.43
C GLN A 208 30.12 -13.67 22.39
N LYS A 209 29.93 -14.93 21.95
CA LYS A 209 31.04 -15.89 21.78
C LYS A 209 31.93 -15.57 20.58
N PHE A 210 31.39 -14.85 19.60
CA PHE A 210 32.03 -14.58 18.32
C PHE A 210 32.42 -13.10 18.16
N ALA A 211 31.55 -12.21 18.63
CA ALA A 211 31.73 -10.77 18.56
C ALA A 211 31.30 -10.13 19.90
N PRO A 212 32.15 -10.20 20.94
CA PRO A 212 31.89 -9.54 22.20
C PRO A 212 31.69 -8.04 21.98
N GLY A 213 30.58 -7.49 22.50
CA GLY A 213 30.30 -6.06 22.38
C GLY A 213 29.72 -5.61 21.03
N GLU A 214 29.25 -6.55 20.19
CA GLU A 214 28.46 -6.23 18.99
C GLU A 214 27.21 -5.40 19.40
N PRO A 215 27.09 -4.12 18.96
CA PRO A 215 26.10 -3.20 19.53
C PRO A 215 24.65 -3.62 19.31
N PHE A 216 24.33 -4.22 18.17
CA PHE A 216 22.96 -4.61 17.84
C PHE A 216 22.45 -5.67 18.82
N SER A 217 23.18 -6.76 19.01
CA SER A 217 22.81 -7.84 19.92
C SER A 217 22.80 -7.38 21.38
N ALA A 218 23.79 -6.57 21.77
CA ALA A 218 23.85 -5.99 23.11
C ALA A 218 22.59 -5.15 23.43
N TYR A 219 22.10 -4.37 22.47
CA TYR A 219 20.86 -3.60 22.62
C TYR A 219 19.66 -4.49 22.94
N PHE A 220 19.45 -5.57 22.18
CA PHE A 220 18.30 -6.46 22.39
C PHE A 220 18.41 -7.27 23.68
N LEU A 221 19.62 -7.64 24.10
CA LEU A 221 19.83 -8.28 25.40
C LEU A 221 19.46 -7.34 26.56
N ALA A 222 19.88 -6.06 26.49
CA ALA A 222 19.52 -5.05 27.48
C ALA A 222 18.01 -4.75 27.46
N LEU A 223 17.39 -4.73 26.29
CA LEU A 223 15.94 -4.58 26.14
C LEU A 223 15.18 -5.77 26.77
N GLY A 224 15.69 -6.99 26.61
CA GLY A 224 15.13 -8.18 27.26
C GLY A 224 15.13 -8.06 28.80
N LEU A 225 16.24 -7.57 29.38
CA LEU A 225 16.31 -7.29 30.81
C LEU A 225 15.23 -6.28 31.26
N ALA A 226 15.00 -5.23 30.47
CA ALA A 226 13.95 -4.25 30.75
C ALA A 226 12.55 -4.88 30.70
N GLN A 227 12.28 -5.73 29.70
CA GLN A 227 11.01 -6.46 29.55
C GLN A 227 10.75 -7.45 30.69
N GLU A 228 11.81 -8.06 31.24
CA GLU A 228 11.77 -8.90 32.45
C GLU A 228 11.55 -8.11 33.75
N GLY A 229 11.53 -6.77 33.69
CA GLY A 229 11.42 -5.90 34.88
C GLY A 229 12.73 -5.69 35.62
N ARG A 230 13.85 -6.22 35.13
CA ARG A 230 15.20 -6.07 35.69
C ARG A 230 15.81 -4.72 35.30
N ARG A 231 15.11 -3.64 35.66
CA ARG A 231 15.40 -2.27 35.20
C ARG A 231 16.83 -1.80 35.52
N GLN A 232 17.36 -2.12 36.70
CA GLN A 232 18.72 -1.72 37.09
C GLN A 232 19.78 -2.41 36.22
N GLU A 233 19.59 -3.69 35.93
CA GLU A 233 20.52 -4.45 35.09
C GLU A 233 20.45 -4.00 33.63
N ALA A 234 19.23 -3.73 33.13
CA ALA A 234 19.03 -3.15 31.80
C ALA A 234 19.70 -1.79 31.66
N ALA A 235 19.54 -0.91 32.66
CA ALA A 235 20.15 0.40 32.66
C ALA A 235 21.69 0.33 32.74
N ALA A 236 22.24 -0.57 33.56
CA ALA A 236 23.68 -0.82 33.61
C ALA A 236 24.22 -1.30 32.24
N ALA A 237 23.48 -2.19 31.56
CA ALA A 237 23.85 -2.68 30.23
C ALA A 237 23.82 -1.57 29.17
N PHE A 238 22.74 -0.76 29.11
CA PHE A 238 22.66 0.36 28.17
C PHE A 238 23.72 1.44 28.45
N ARG A 239 24.03 1.73 29.72
CA ARG A 239 25.13 2.64 30.08
C ARG A 239 26.47 2.12 29.58
N ALA A 240 26.77 0.84 29.81
CA ALA A 240 27.99 0.23 29.30
C ALA A 240 28.10 0.30 27.77
N MET A 241 26.98 0.24 27.04
CA MET A 241 26.99 0.48 25.60
C MET A 241 27.37 1.91 25.24
N VAL A 242 26.87 2.91 25.97
CA VAL A 242 27.20 4.33 25.75
C VAL A 242 28.67 4.59 26.07
N ASP A 243 29.17 4.08 27.20
CA ASP A 243 30.54 4.32 27.67
C ASP A 243 31.61 3.75 26.73
N ASN A 244 31.29 2.66 26.00
CA ASN A 244 32.21 2.01 25.08
C ASN A 244 31.96 2.38 23.60
N ALA A 245 31.02 3.29 23.32
CA ALA A 245 30.65 3.66 21.95
C ALA A 245 31.66 4.63 21.32
N PRO A 246 31.91 4.53 20.00
CA PRO A 246 32.41 5.66 19.23
C PRO A 246 31.47 6.87 19.35
N ALA A 247 32.04 8.08 19.47
CA ALA A 247 31.25 9.30 19.69
C ALA A 247 30.25 9.60 18.54
N ASP A 248 30.54 9.15 17.33
CA ASP A 248 29.76 9.33 16.11
C ASP A 248 28.84 8.13 15.78
N ALA A 249 28.71 7.17 16.70
CA ALA A 249 27.88 6.00 16.49
C ALA A 249 26.40 6.36 16.31
N SER A 250 25.85 6.06 15.13
CA SER A 250 24.47 6.41 14.73
C SER A 250 23.38 5.79 15.61
N TRP A 251 23.68 4.72 16.36
CA TRP A 251 22.76 4.03 17.26
C TRP A 251 22.69 4.63 18.68
N LEU A 252 23.62 5.51 19.05
CA LEU A 252 23.68 6.13 20.39
C LEU A 252 22.37 6.82 20.81
N PRO A 253 21.66 7.58 19.93
CA PRO A 253 20.41 8.22 20.30
C PRO A 253 19.31 7.22 20.74
N ALA A 254 19.28 6.02 20.14
CA ALA A 254 18.32 5.00 20.52
C ALA A 254 18.62 4.42 21.91
N VAL A 255 19.90 4.14 22.20
CA VAL A 255 20.35 3.64 23.52
C VAL A 255 20.09 4.67 24.62
N ARG A 256 20.43 5.94 24.39
CA ARG A 256 20.21 7.02 25.36
C ARG A 256 18.73 7.20 25.71
N ARG A 257 17.84 7.04 24.74
CA ARG A 257 16.39 7.10 24.97
C ARG A 257 15.93 5.96 25.89
N GLN A 258 16.39 4.74 25.63
CA GLN A 258 16.07 3.59 26.49
C GLN A 258 16.61 3.77 27.91
N LEU A 259 17.82 4.29 28.05
CA LEU A 259 18.40 4.60 29.35
C LEU A 259 17.55 5.65 30.11
N ALA A 260 17.08 6.69 29.42
CA ALA A 260 16.18 7.71 29.98
C ALA A 260 14.81 7.14 30.40
N GLU A 261 14.20 6.27 29.60
CA GLU A 261 12.94 5.58 29.92
C GLU A 261 13.04 4.71 31.18
N LEU A 262 14.22 4.14 31.44
CA LEU A 262 14.51 3.37 32.65
C LEU A 262 14.77 4.24 33.89
N GLY A 263 14.73 5.56 33.76
CA GLY A 263 14.97 6.52 34.85
C GLY A 263 16.45 6.66 35.24
N ASP A 264 17.35 6.14 34.40
CA ASP A 264 18.79 6.10 34.64
C ASP A 264 19.58 6.82 33.52
N GLY A 265 18.85 7.45 32.60
CA GLY A 265 19.40 8.33 31.59
C GLY A 265 19.94 9.56 32.27
N ALA A 266 21.26 9.60 32.46
CA ALA A 266 21.96 10.84 32.21
C ALA A 266 21.53 11.26 30.80
N ALA A 267 20.67 12.28 30.72
CA ALA A 267 20.39 12.96 29.47
C ALA A 267 21.72 13.17 28.75
N PRO A 268 21.78 13.09 27.41
CA PRO A 268 23.00 13.45 26.71
C PRO A 268 23.46 14.78 27.28
N GLU A 269 24.66 14.81 27.86
CA GLU A 269 25.40 16.00 28.20
C GLU A 269 25.67 16.76 26.89
N GLN A 270 24.62 17.34 26.32
CA GLN A 270 24.72 18.69 25.82
C GLN A 270 24.85 19.52 27.08
N THR A 271 26.03 20.09 27.28
CA THR A 271 26.39 21.03 28.34
C THR A 271 25.28 22.05 28.61
N LEU A 272 24.37 21.70 29.51
CA LEU A 272 23.50 22.56 30.30
C LEU A 272 23.19 21.74 31.56
N PRO A 273 23.77 22.08 32.73
CA PRO A 273 23.49 21.37 33.96
C PRO A 273 22.01 21.56 34.31
N GLY A 274 21.24 20.48 34.23
CA GLY A 274 19.95 20.42 34.89
C GLY A 274 20.19 20.31 36.40
N PRO A 275 19.33 20.91 37.24
CA PRO A 275 19.52 20.90 38.69
C PRO A 275 19.59 19.47 39.21
N THR A 276 20.61 19.17 40.01
CA THR A 276 20.76 17.90 40.72
C THR A 276 19.59 17.71 41.70
N ARG A 277 19.37 16.49 42.21
CA ARG A 277 18.36 16.27 43.27
C ARG A 277 18.59 17.16 44.50
N GLU A 278 19.85 17.53 44.75
CA GLU A 278 20.23 18.44 45.83
C GLU A 278 19.83 19.89 45.48
N ASP A 279 20.01 20.30 44.22
CA ASP A 279 19.57 21.61 43.73
C ASP A 279 18.03 21.75 43.69
N VAL A 280 17.31 20.65 43.41
CA VAL A 280 15.83 20.63 43.45
C VAL A 280 15.33 20.73 44.89
N ALA A 281 15.94 20.00 45.83
CA ALA A 281 15.59 20.09 47.24
C ALA A 281 15.92 21.47 47.82
N ALA A 282 17.06 22.06 47.44
CA ALA A 282 17.42 23.42 47.82
C ALA A 282 16.42 24.46 47.25
N ALA A 283 15.94 24.26 46.01
CA ALA A 283 14.94 25.14 45.39
C ALA A 283 13.54 25.06 46.03
N GLU A 284 13.19 23.94 46.67
CA GLU A 284 11.97 23.79 47.47
C GLU A 284 12.03 24.59 48.79
N GLU A 285 13.23 24.85 49.30
CA GLU A 285 13.46 25.66 50.51
C GLU A 285 13.62 27.17 50.22
N MET A 286 13.75 27.57 48.95
CA MET A 286 13.92 28.97 48.56
C MET A 286 12.63 29.78 48.72
N THR A 287 12.78 31.02 49.19
CA THR A 287 11.70 32.01 49.16
C THR A 287 11.34 32.40 47.73
N ASP A 288 10.13 32.91 47.52
CA ASP A 288 9.69 33.33 46.18
C ASP A 288 10.58 34.44 45.58
N GLU A 289 11.17 35.30 46.42
CA GLU A 289 12.13 36.34 46.00
C GLU A 289 13.48 35.76 45.57
N GLU A 290 14.03 34.79 46.30
CA GLU A 290 15.27 34.10 45.91
C GLU A 290 15.08 33.29 44.63
N ARG A 291 13.91 32.66 44.48
CA ARG A 291 13.54 31.94 43.25
C ARG A 291 13.46 32.91 42.06
N GLY A 292 12.90 34.10 42.26
CA GLY A 292 12.86 35.16 41.24
C GLY A 292 14.24 35.58 40.76
N GLN A 293 15.15 35.89 41.68
CA GLN A 293 16.53 36.30 41.36
C GLN A 293 17.31 35.20 40.63
N MET A 294 17.09 33.94 41.01
CA MET A 294 17.69 32.80 40.34
C MET A 294 17.20 32.67 38.88
N ILE A 295 15.88 32.79 38.65
CA ILE A 295 15.31 32.73 37.29
C ILE A 295 15.85 33.88 36.44
N GLU A 296 15.93 35.10 36.97
CA GLU A 296 16.52 36.25 36.28
C GLU A 296 17.98 35.99 35.87
N GLY A 297 18.79 35.41 36.76
CA GLY A 297 20.17 35.03 36.45
C GLY A 297 20.30 33.97 35.36
N MET A 298 19.40 32.97 35.37
CA MET A 298 19.35 31.94 34.31
C MET A 298 18.99 32.54 32.95
N VAL A 299 18.01 33.44 32.90
CA VAL A 299 17.60 34.12 31.66
C VAL A 299 18.71 35.05 31.15
N ALA A 300 19.39 35.78 32.04
CA ALA A 300 20.54 36.61 31.67
C ALA A 300 21.71 35.79 31.09
N SER A 301 21.95 34.60 31.65
CA SER A 301 22.99 33.69 31.14
C SER A 301 22.64 33.12 29.77
N LEU A 302 21.36 32.80 29.54
CA LEU A 302 20.86 32.37 28.22
C LEU A 302 20.99 33.50 27.19
N ASP A 303 20.63 34.73 27.55
CA ASP A 303 20.75 35.90 26.69
C ASP A 303 22.20 36.19 26.31
N ALA A 304 23.12 36.13 27.27
CA ALA A 304 24.55 36.32 27.01
C ALA A 304 25.08 35.26 26.04
N ARG A 305 24.75 33.98 26.25
CA ARG A 305 25.18 32.88 25.37
C ARG A 305 24.69 33.06 23.95
N LEU A 306 23.43 33.44 23.76
CA LEU A 306 22.86 33.61 22.42
C LEU A 306 23.47 34.79 21.66
N ARG A 307 24.11 35.75 22.35
CA ARG A 307 24.93 36.78 21.70
C ARG A 307 26.25 36.21 21.17
N ASP A 308 26.83 35.24 21.88
CA ASP A 308 28.09 34.60 21.50
C ASP A 308 27.88 33.47 20.46
N GLU A 309 26.75 32.76 20.55
CA GLU A 309 26.33 31.65 19.68
C GLU A 309 24.96 31.97 19.05
N PRO A 310 24.92 32.78 17.99
CA PRO A 310 23.66 33.29 17.43
C PRO A 310 22.86 32.25 16.62
N ASP A 311 23.47 31.13 16.22
CA ASP A 311 22.87 30.12 15.35
C ASP A 311 21.93 29.12 16.09
N ASP A 312 21.45 29.46 17.29
CA ASP A 312 20.53 28.62 18.08
C ASP A 312 19.07 29.13 18.02
N LEU A 313 18.34 28.71 16.99
CA LEU A 313 16.94 29.06 16.76
C LEU A 313 16.04 28.73 17.95
N GLN A 314 16.24 27.56 18.59
CA GLN A 314 15.42 27.12 19.71
C GLN A 314 15.73 27.92 20.98
N GLY A 315 17.00 28.26 21.18
CA GLY A 315 17.46 29.14 22.25
C GLY A 315 16.80 30.52 22.18
N TRP A 316 16.76 31.14 21.00
CA TRP A 316 16.06 32.41 20.81
C TRP A 316 14.57 32.33 21.11
N LYS A 317 13.86 31.31 20.60
CA LYS A 317 12.44 31.08 20.91
C LYS A 317 12.19 30.88 22.41
N ARG A 318 13.12 30.24 23.12
CA ARG A 318 13.05 30.08 24.58
C ARG A 318 13.28 31.40 25.30
N LEU A 319 14.28 32.17 24.90
CA LEU A 319 14.60 33.47 25.50
C LEU A 319 13.42 34.45 25.40
N ILE A 320 12.80 34.56 24.23
CA ILE A 320 11.63 35.43 23.99
C ILE A 320 10.49 35.07 24.96
N ARG A 321 10.15 33.78 25.07
CA ARG A 321 9.12 33.30 26.02
C ARG A 321 9.49 33.56 27.46
N SER A 322 10.74 33.34 27.85
CA SER A 322 11.23 33.60 29.21
C SER A 322 11.09 35.07 29.60
N TYR A 323 11.40 36.00 28.70
CA TYR A 323 11.20 37.43 28.97
C TYR A 323 9.72 37.81 29.11
N MET A 324 8.83 37.20 28.32
CA MET A 324 7.39 37.43 28.45
C MET A 324 6.83 36.91 29.78
N VAL A 325 7.27 35.73 30.25
CA VAL A 325 6.89 35.18 31.56
C VAL A 325 7.36 36.07 32.71
N LEU A 326 8.54 36.69 32.56
CA LEU A 326 9.08 37.65 33.54
C LEU A 326 8.44 39.05 33.46
N GLY A 327 7.46 39.26 32.57
CA GLY A 327 6.81 40.56 32.40
C GLY A 327 7.72 41.62 31.79
N ARG A 328 8.72 41.21 31.00
CA ARG A 328 9.73 42.06 30.35
C ARG A 328 9.55 42.10 28.82
N PRO A 329 8.46 42.69 28.30
CA PRO A 329 8.15 42.65 26.87
C PRO A 329 9.18 43.38 25.99
N GLY A 330 9.77 44.47 26.46
CA GLY A 330 10.80 45.19 25.69
C GLY A 330 12.08 44.38 25.49
N ASP A 331 12.46 43.55 26.48
CA ASP A 331 13.60 42.64 26.32
C ASP A 331 13.28 41.46 25.40
N ALA A 332 12.02 41.00 25.40
CA ALA A 332 11.55 39.98 24.46
C ALA A 332 11.59 40.49 23.01
N GLU A 333 11.20 41.74 22.77
CA GLU A 333 11.30 42.40 21.47
C GLU A 333 12.76 42.57 21.03
N GLY A 334 13.62 43.09 21.92
CA GLY A 334 15.05 43.19 21.65
C GLY A 334 15.75 41.84 21.43
N ALA A 335 15.24 40.75 22.02
CA ALA A 335 15.69 39.40 21.73
C ALA A 335 15.24 38.92 20.35
N LEU A 336 13.99 39.21 19.96
CA LEU A 336 13.47 38.91 18.63
C LEU A 336 14.25 39.64 17.53
N GLU A 337 14.53 40.94 17.69
CA GLU A 337 15.30 41.71 16.71
C GLU A 337 16.69 41.09 16.47
N ARG A 338 17.38 40.70 17.55
CA ARG A 338 18.69 40.05 17.46
C ARG A 338 18.60 38.66 16.83
N ALA A 339 17.58 37.88 17.17
CA ALA A 339 17.34 36.58 16.54
C ALA A 339 17.08 36.73 15.03
N LEU A 340 16.26 37.69 14.61
CA LEU A 340 16.01 37.93 13.19
C LEU A 340 17.26 38.38 12.43
N ALA A 341 18.13 39.16 13.08
CA ALA A 341 19.42 39.53 12.51
C ALA A 341 20.41 38.36 12.41
N ALA A 342 20.37 37.41 13.36
CA ALA A 342 21.20 36.21 13.34
C ALA A 342 20.84 35.26 12.19
N PHE A 343 19.55 35.15 11.86
CA PHE A 343 19.03 34.27 10.80
C PHE A 343 18.69 35.02 9.50
N ASP A 344 19.37 36.15 9.22
CA ASP A 344 19.13 36.92 8.00
C ASP A 344 19.39 36.08 6.74
N GLY A 345 18.41 36.03 5.83
CA GLY A 345 18.44 35.17 4.64
C GLY A 345 17.84 33.78 4.81
N GLU A 346 17.56 33.32 6.03
CA GLU A 346 16.88 32.04 6.32
C GLU A 346 15.37 32.26 6.54
N THR A 347 14.61 32.32 5.44
CA THR A 347 13.18 32.71 5.46
C THR A 347 12.32 31.85 6.39
N ASP A 348 12.60 30.55 6.50
CA ASP A 348 11.85 29.64 7.38
C ASP A 348 12.16 29.89 8.86
N ALA A 349 13.43 30.06 9.22
CA ALA A 349 13.86 30.35 10.59
C ALA A 349 13.30 31.70 11.08
N MET A 350 13.35 32.73 10.23
CA MET A 350 12.80 34.05 10.52
C MET A 350 11.28 34.00 10.75
N ARG A 351 10.55 33.24 9.92
CA ARG A 351 9.11 33.05 10.08
C ARG A 351 8.78 32.35 11.40
N GLU A 352 9.51 31.29 11.75
CA GLU A 352 9.32 30.59 13.02
C GLU A 352 9.59 31.46 14.26
N LEU A 353 10.56 32.38 14.19
CA LEU A 353 10.86 33.33 15.25
C LEU A 353 9.73 34.33 15.44
N GLN A 354 9.19 34.87 14.35
CA GLN A 354 8.05 35.77 14.38
C GLN A 354 6.79 35.10 14.92
N GLU A 355 6.49 33.88 14.46
CA GLU A 355 5.38 33.07 14.97
C GLU A 355 5.51 32.84 16.48
N ALA A 356 6.70 32.42 16.95
CA ALA A 356 6.93 32.19 18.38
C ALA A 356 6.84 33.46 19.22
N ALA A 357 7.23 34.61 18.69
CA ALA A 357 7.08 35.89 19.38
C ALA A 357 5.62 36.31 19.50
N ILE A 358 4.83 36.13 18.43
CA ILE A 358 3.38 36.38 18.45
C ILE A 358 2.68 35.45 19.45
N GLU A 359 3.01 34.15 19.43
CA GLU A 359 2.48 33.17 20.39
C GLU A 359 2.84 33.54 21.84
N ALA A 360 4.03 34.08 22.06
CA ALA A 360 4.48 34.54 23.37
C ALA A 360 3.83 35.87 23.81
N GLY A 361 3.10 36.55 22.91
CA GLY A 361 2.42 37.81 23.18
C GLY A 361 3.29 39.06 22.98
N VAL A 362 4.41 38.96 22.26
CA VAL A 362 5.21 40.12 21.85
C VAL A 362 4.41 40.87 20.77
N GLN A 363 4.01 42.10 21.07
CA GLN A 363 3.39 42.96 20.05
C GLN A 363 4.52 43.62 19.26
N PRO A 364 4.64 43.38 17.94
CA PRO A 364 5.61 44.10 17.13
C PRO A 364 5.21 45.58 17.12
N GLU A 365 6.11 46.49 17.51
CA GLU A 365 5.84 47.92 17.31
C GLU A 365 5.59 48.18 15.81
N GLU A 366 4.42 48.76 15.48
CA GLU A 366 4.17 49.36 14.18
C GLU A 366 5.19 50.48 13.97
N ARG A 367 6.36 50.16 13.42
CA ARG A 367 7.26 51.19 12.89
C ARG A 367 6.59 51.81 11.67
N VAL A 368 5.81 52.87 11.94
CA VAL A 368 5.31 53.82 10.95
C VAL A 368 6.50 54.30 10.12
N GLN A 369 6.56 53.86 8.86
CA GLN A 369 7.39 54.47 7.83
C GLN A 369 6.60 55.54 7.08
#